data_AF-A0AAU6SGV6-F1
#
_entry.id   AF-A0AAU6SGV6-F1
#
_cell.length_a   1.000
_cell.length_b   1.000
_cell.length_c   1.000
_cell.angle_alpha   90.00
_cell.angle_beta   90.00
_cell.angle_gamma   90.00
#
_symmetry.space_group_name_H-M   'P 1'
#
loop_
_entity.id
_entity.type
_entity.pdbx_description
1 polymer ?
#
loop_
_entity_poly.entity_id
_entity_poly.type
_entity_poly.pdbx_seq_one_letter_code
_entity_poly.pdbx_strand_id
1 'polypeptide(L)'
;MADIDSLVPPHEPAEDALATVGKIALSLMIPGAGPILAEVLGHAVATRQAAMQHDFNAAVARELERVAAGVDEALTVEDVIASDEFIASMTRASRVASETSSHAKRRRLAAAVANGGPWAAFPSARRERFTKLVNDYDDLHVWMLQYLNDPEAWLQAHGIPYVGDGLVPPGPDHPLNAAFRVPAEVWQFQVARRVADLDAERLVRIPEALQRTPGDPTWAKVTGVGREFLAFVGEPEPVAVPAPEL
;
A
#
# COMPACT_ATOMS: atom_id res chain seq x y z
N MET A 1 -6.93 20.40 29.04
CA MET A 1 -7.07 19.91 27.66
C MET A 1 -5.87 20.42 26.90
N ALA A 2 -4.94 19.53 26.57
CA ALA A 2 -3.74 19.89 25.81
C ALA A 2 -4.08 19.76 24.32
N ASP A 3 -3.84 20.84 23.58
CA ASP A 3 -4.13 21.00 22.16
C ASP A 3 -2.98 20.39 21.34
N ILE A 4 -3.24 19.24 20.72
CA ILE A 4 -2.27 18.39 20.00
C ILE A 4 -1.82 19.06 18.69
N ASP A 5 -2.56 20.04 18.17
CA ASP A 5 -2.20 20.79 16.96
C ASP A 5 -1.04 21.77 17.18
N SER A 6 -0.70 22.10 18.43
CA SER A 6 0.33 23.10 18.76
C SER A 6 1.78 22.58 18.78
N LEU A 7 1.99 21.27 18.59
CA LEU A 7 3.31 20.62 18.66
C LEU A 7 3.95 20.32 17.29
N VAL A 8 3.32 20.76 16.20
CA VAL A 8 3.83 20.58 14.83
C VAL A 8 4.36 21.92 14.31
N PRO A 9 5.67 22.05 14.01
CA PRO A 9 6.20 23.26 13.41
C PRO A 9 5.56 23.49 12.03
N PRO A 10 5.12 24.71 11.69
CA PRO A 10 4.68 25.00 10.33
C PRO A 10 5.89 24.90 9.40
N HIS A 11 5.76 24.13 8.33
CA HIS A 11 6.72 24.10 7.23
C HIS A 11 6.04 24.65 5.98
N GLU A 12 6.42 25.85 5.56
CA GLU A 12 6.02 26.43 4.27
C GLU A 12 6.96 25.91 3.17
N PRO A 13 6.54 24.95 2.31
CA PRO A 13 7.46 24.26 1.40
C PRO A 13 7.67 24.99 0.06
N ALA A 14 6.86 26.00 -0.24
CA ALA A 14 6.76 26.55 -1.59
C ALA A 14 7.87 27.57 -1.92
N GLU A 15 8.28 28.39 -0.95
CA GLU A 15 9.28 29.45 -1.17
C GLU A 15 10.71 28.88 -1.19
N ASP A 16 11.01 27.89 -0.35
CA ASP A 16 12.31 27.22 -0.31
C ASP A 16 12.53 26.29 -1.51
N ALA A 17 11.48 25.64 -2.03
CA ALA A 17 11.60 24.78 -3.20
C ALA A 17 11.99 25.57 -4.47
N LEU A 18 11.40 26.76 -4.68
CA LEU A 18 11.71 27.60 -5.84
C LEU A 18 13.12 28.19 -5.79
N ALA A 19 13.57 28.64 -4.61
CA ALA A 19 14.94 29.11 -4.43
C ALA A 19 15.99 27.99 -4.61
N THR A 20 15.64 26.76 -4.25
CA THR A 20 16.51 25.58 -4.37
C THR A 20 16.66 25.10 -5.82
N VAL A 21 15.58 25.09 -6.60
CA VAL A 21 15.64 24.73 -8.03
C VAL A 21 16.53 25.70 -8.83
N GLY A 22 16.45 27.01 -8.52
CA GLY A 22 17.30 28.03 -9.15
C GLY A 22 18.80 27.83 -8.89
N LYS A 23 19.18 27.38 -7.70
CA LYS A 23 20.60 27.12 -7.33
C LYS A 23 21.16 25.83 -7.98
N ILE A 24 20.32 24.83 -8.22
CA ILE A 24 20.71 23.57 -8.89
C ILE A 24 21.10 23.84 -10.35
N ALA A 25 20.34 24.67 -11.06
CA ALA A 25 20.60 24.96 -12.48
C ALA A 25 21.93 25.72 -12.70
N LEU A 26 22.32 26.62 -11.80
CA LEU A 26 23.57 27.38 -11.90
C LEU A 26 24.82 26.56 -11.52
N SER A 27 24.70 25.63 -10.57
CA SER A 27 25.85 24.87 -10.06
C SER A 27 26.24 23.69 -10.95
N LEU A 28 25.30 23.16 -11.75
CA LEU A 28 25.57 22.12 -12.77
C LEU A 28 26.43 22.61 -13.95
N MET A 29 26.59 23.92 -14.14
CA MET A 29 27.35 24.49 -15.27
C MET A 29 28.83 24.76 -14.96
N ILE A 30 29.31 24.51 -13.74
CA ILE A 30 30.70 24.81 -13.34
C ILE A 30 31.51 23.51 -13.16
N PRO A 31 32.51 23.24 -14.02
CA PRO A 31 33.44 22.13 -13.80
C PRO A 31 34.17 22.32 -12.46
N GLY A 32 33.96 21.40 -11.50
CA GLY A 32 34.54 21.47 -10.15
C GLY A 32 33.56 21.78 -9.01
N ALA A 33 32.26 21.99 -9.29
CA ALA A 33 31.22 22.29 -8.28
C ALA A 33 30.69 21.08 -7.49
N GLY A 34 31.44 19.97 -7.44
CA GLY A 34 31.02 18.73 -6.77
C GLY A 34 30.56 18.89 -5.30
N PRO A 35 31.26 19.68 -4.45
CA PRO A 35 30.87 19.84 -3.05
C PRO A 35 29.53 20.55 -2.85
N ILE A 36 29.23 21.57 -3.66
CA ILE A 36 28.00 22.38 -3.52
C ILE A 36 26.77 21.59 -3.99
N LEU A 37 26.90 20.83 -5.11
CA LEU A 37 25.82 19.95 -5.58
C LEU A 37 25.52 18.83 -4.58
N ALA A 38 26.56 18.27 -3.94
CA ALA A 38 26.39 17.24 -2.92
C ALA A 38 25.67 17.77 -1.68
N GLU A 39 25.95 19.00 -1.24
CA GLU A 39 25.28 19.63 -0.10
C GLU A 39 23.80 19.92 -0.40
N VAL A 40 23.49 20.47 -1.57
CA VAL A 40 22.10 20.74 -1.98
C VAL A 40 21.30 19.45 -2.13
N LEU A 41 21.88 18.43 -2.77
CA LEU A 41 21.25 17.12 -2.87
C LEU A 41 21.06 16.48 -1.50
N GLY A 42 22.08 16.53 -0.64
CA GLY A 42 22.02 16.02 0.73
C GLY A 42 20.91 16.69 1.55
N HIS A 43 20.82 18.02 1.48
CA HIS A 43 19.76 18.77 2.14
C HIS A 43 18.37 18.42 1.57
N ALA A 44 18.22 18.38 0.25
CA ALA A 44 16.94 18.04 -0.39
C ALA A 44 16.48 16.62 -0.02
N VAL A 45 17.39 15.64 -0.01
CA VAL A 45 17.09 14.26 0.41
C VAL A 45 16.72 14.21 1.88
N ALA A 46 17.46 14.88 2.76
CA ALA A 46 17.17 14.90 4.20
C ALA A 46 15.81 15.55 4.50
N THR A 47 15.49 16.68 3.87
CA THR A 47 14.19 17.35 4.00
C THR A 47 13.06 16.46 3.50
N ARG A 48 13.27 15.78 2.35
CA ARG A 48 12.27 14.86 1.81
C ARG A 48 12.06 13.65 2.73
N GLN A 49 13.13 13.09 3.29
CA GLN A 49 13.07 11.99 4.24
C GLN A 49 12.33 12.39 5.53
N ALA A 50 12.62 13.57 6.07
CA ALA A 50 11.92 14.10 7.24
C ALA A 50 10.42 14.27 6.99
N ALA A 51 10.04 14.84 5.84
CA ALA A 51 8.63 14.97 5.44
C ALA A 51 7.95 13.60 5.30
N MET A 52 8.58 12.64 4.62
CA MET A 52 8.03 11.29 4.48
C MET A 52 7.84 10.58 5.82
N GLN A 53 8.77 10.75 6.75
CA GLN A 53 8.65 10.18 8.10
C GLN A 53 7.52 10.83 8.89
N HIS A 54 7.37 12.16 8.80
CA HIS A 54 6.27 12.88 9.43
C HIS A 54 4.91 12.42 8.88
N ASP A 55 4.77 12.36 7.56
CA ASP A 55 3.54 11.89 6.88
C ASP A 55 3.19 10.46 7.29
N PHE A 56 4.20 9.59 7.41
CA PHE A 56 4.01 8.21 7.84
C PHE A 56 3.57 8.13 9.31
N ASN A 57 4.20 8.87 10.23
CA ASN A 57 3.80 8.93 11.63
C ASN A 57 2.37 9.45 11.78
N ALA A 58 2.00 10.49 11.03
CA ALA A 58 0.65 11.02 11.01
C ALA A 58 -0.38 10.00 10.46
N ALA A 59 0.00 9.20 9.46
CA ALA A 59 -0.83 8.11 8.97
C ALA A 59 -1.03 7.01 10.02
N VAL A 60 0.01 6.64 10.76
CA VAL A 60 -0.09 5.66 11.86
C VAL A 60 -1.02 6.18 12.96
N ALA A 61 -0.88 7.45 13.35
CA ALA A 61 -1.75 8.07 14.35
C ALA A 61 -3.24 8.01 13.95
N ARG A 62 -3.56 8.39 12.71
CA ARG A 62 -4.94 8.31 12.19
C ARG A 62 -5.48 6.88 12.18
N GLU A 63 -4.66 5.90 11.80
CA GLU A 63 -5.09 4.50 11.82
C GLU A 63 -5.26 3.96 13.24
N LEU A 64 -4.43 4.40 14.20
CA LEU A 64 -4.61 4.08 15.62
C LEU A 64 -5.90 4.65 16.17
N GLU A 65 -6.23 5.91 15.85
CA GLU A 65 -7.52 6.53 16.23
C GLU A 65 -8.70 5.73 15.66
N ARG A 66 -8.61 5.33 14.39
CA ARG A 66 -9.64 4.50 13.74
C ARG A 66 -9.79 3.13 14.41
N VAL A 67 -8.69 2.48 14.77
CA VAL A 67 -8.70 1.19 15.48
C VAL A 67 -9.27 1.37 16.88
N ALA A 68 -8.82 2.38 17.63
CA ALA A 68 -9.28 2.69 18.99
C ALA A 68 -10.78 2.97 19.04
N ALA A 69 -11.33 3.66 18.03
CA ALA A 69 -12.77 3.91 17.93
C ALA A 69 -13.62 2.64 17.77
N GLY A 70 -13.01 1.52 17.36
CA GLY A 70 -13.67 0.22 17.19
C GLY A 70 -13.47 -0.76 18.35
N VAL A 71 -12.74 -0.38 19.41
CA VAL A 71 -12.49 -1.23 20.59
C VAL A 71 -13.37 -0.77 21.74
N ASP A 72 -13.98 -1.72 22.46
CA ASP A 72 -14.88 -1.43 23.59
C ASP A 72 -14.15 -0.83 24.82
N GLU A 73 -12.86 -1.12 24.95
CA GLU A 73 -11.98 -0.60 25.99
C GLU A 73 -11.21 0.62 25.48
N ALA A 74 -11.05 1.64 26.33
CA ALA A 74 -10.34 2.86 25.99
C ALA A 74 -8.84 2.58 25.83
N LEU A 75 -8.37 2.39 24.60
CA LEU A 75 -6.96 2.29 24.26
C LEU A 75 -6.25 3.61 24.59
N THR A 76 -5.29 3.59 25.52
CA THR A 76 -4.51 4.78 25.87
C THR A 76 -3.21 4.87 25.06
N VAL A 77 -2.61 6.06 25.02
CA VAL A 77 -1.31 6.26 24.37
C VAL A 77 -0.22 5.48 25.11
N GLU A 78 -0.31 5.40 26.43
CA GLU A 78 0.60 4.65 27.30
C GLU A 78 0.59 3.16 26.95
N ASP A 79 -0.58 2.57 26.70
CA ASP A 79 -0.71 1.16 26.29
C ASP A 79 -0.03 0.89 24.94
N VAL A 80 -0.16 1.82 24.00
CA VAL A 80 0.44 1.73 22.66
C VAL A 80 1.97 1.80 22.75
N ILE A 81 2.51 2.77 23.48
CA ILE A 81 3.96 2.99 23.60
C ILE A 81 4.62 1.88 24.44
N ALA A 82 3.93 1.33 25.45
CA ALA A 82 4.43 0.22 26.24
C ALA A 82 4.43 -1.12 25.50
N SER A 83 3.83 -1.20 24.31
CA SER A 83 3.77 -2.42 23.51
C SER A 83 5.04 -2.63 22.68
N ASP A 84 5.84 -3.63 23.09
CA ASP A 84 7.02 -4.07 22.31
C ASP A 84 6.65 -4.48 20.87
N GLU A 85 5.48 -5.10 20.69
CA GLU A 85 4.96 -5.50 19.38
C GLU A 85 4.73 -4.29 18.47
N PHE A 86 4.15 -3.22 19.03
CA PHE A 86 3.94 -1.96 18.31
C PHE A 86 5.25 -1.29 17.95
N ILE A 87 6.17 -1.11 18.91
CA ILE A 87 7.47 -0.47 18.66
C ILE A 87 8.26 -1.24 17.59
N ALA A 88 8.26 -2.57 17.65
CA ALA A 88 8.92 -3.40 16.66
C ALA A 88 8.25 -3.31 15.27
N SER A 89 6.91 -3.28 15.23
CA SER A 89 6.15 -3.11 13.98
C SER A 89 6.41 -1.72 13.36
N MET A 90 6.31 -0.66 14.17
CA MET A 90 6.56 0.72 13.77
C MET A 90 7.98 0.92 13.23
N THR A 91 8.98 0.33 13.88
CA THR A 91 10.38 0.40 13.43
C THR A 91 10.57 -0.26 12.08
N ARG A 92 10.03 -1.47 11.89
CA ARG A 92 10.12 -2.19 10.61
C ARG A 92 9.36 -1.45 9.50
N ALA A 93 8.14 -1.03 9.78
CA ALA A 93 7.29 -0.34 8.81
C ALA A 93 7.86 1.02 8.41
N SER A 94 8.44 1.78 9.34
CA SER A 94 9.11 3.06 9.04
C SER A 94 10.26 2.87 8.05
N ARG A 95 11.07 1.81 8.23
CA ARG A 95 12.16 1.49 7.29
C ARG A 95 11.60 1.22 5.89
N VAL A 96 10.61 0.33 5.77
CA VAL A 96 10.00 0.01 4.46
C VAL A 96 9.31 1.23 3.85
N ALA A 97 8.66 2.06 4.67
CA ALA A 97 8.00 3.29 4.24
C ALA A 97 8.99 4.32 3.65
N SER A 98 10.21 4.38 4.20
CA SER A 98 11.28 5.25 3.70
C SER A 98 11.92 4.73 2.40
N GLU A 99 11.81 3.43 2.13
CA GLU A 99 12.40 2.76 0.97
C GLU A 99 11.44 2.70 -0.24
N THR A 100 10.13 2.95 -0.03
CA THR A 100 9.12 2.87 -1.09
C THR A 100 8.72 4.24 -1.63
N SER A 101 8.49 4.35 -2.94
CA SER A 101 7.85 5.52 -3.54
C SER A 101 6.31 5.48 -3.43
N SER A 102 5.72 4.29 -3.22
CA SER A 102 4.26 4.09 -3.21
C SER A 102 3.60 4.69 -1.97
N HIS A 103 2.72 5.67 -2.20
CA HIS A 103 1.89 6.24 -1.15
C HIS A 103 0.86 5.22 -0.63
N ALA A 104 0.31 4.37 -1.51
CA ALA A 104 -0.63 3.32 -1.11
C ALA A 104 0.05 2.32 -0.17
N LYS A 105 1.27 1.85 -0.50
CA LYS A 105 2.05 0.98 0.39
C LYS A 105 2.33 1.63 1.74
N ARG A 106 2.68 2.92 1.80
CA ARG A 106 2.86 3.64 3.07
C ARG A 106 1.59 3.67 3.93
N ARG A 107 0.41 3.88 3.33
CA ARG A 107 -0.87 3.81 4.07
C ARG A 107 -1.14 2.41 4.62
N ARG A 108 -0.93 1.36 3.82
CA ARG A 108 -1.12 -0.03 4.26
C ARG A 108 -0.16 -0.41 5.38
N LEU A 109 1.09 0.05 5.31
CA LEU A 109 2.07 -0.09 6.39
C LEU A 109 1.59 0.60 7.67
N ALA A 110 1.02 1.81 7.57
CA ALA A 110 0.47 2.51 8.72
C ALA A 110 -0.71 1.75 9.35
N ALA A 111 -1.63 1.24 8.52
CA ALA A 111 -2.74 0.40 8.97
C ALA A 111 -2.25 -0.91 9.61
N ALA A 112 -1.21 -1.53 9.05
CA ALA A 112 -0.61 -2.74 9.62
C ALA A 112 0.06 -2.49 10.98
N VAL A 113 0.67 -1.33 11.18
CA VAL A 113 1.21 -0.93 12.50
C VAL A 113 0.08 -0.75 13.50
N ALA A 114 -1.00 -0.03 13.14
CA ALA A 114 -2.13 0.20 14.02
C ALA A 114 -2.89 -1.09 14.38
N ASN A 115 -3.06 -2.00 13.42
CA ASN A 115 -3.67 -3.32 13.64
C ASN A 115 -2.69 -4.36 14.18
N GLY A 116 -1.41 -4.01 14.32
CA GLY A 116 -0.34 -4.91 14.75
C GLY A 116 -0.29 -5.14 16.25
N GLY A 117 -0.92 -4.28 17.06
CA GLY A 117 -0.91 -4.36 18.53
C GLY A 117 -1.99 -5.27 19.13
N PRO A 118 -1.87 -5.63 20.43
CA PRO A 118 -2.77 -6.55 21.13
C PRO A 118 -4.21 -6.05 21.27
N TRP A 119 -4.44 -4.74 21.11
CA TRP A 119 -5.75 -4.11 21.12
C TRP A 119 -6.56 -4.34 19.84
N ALA A 120 -5.91 -4.71 18.73
CA ALA A 120 -6.61 -4.88 17.47
C ALA A 120 -7.49 -6.13 17.50
N ALA A 121 -8.61 -6.10 16.77
CA ALA A 121 -9.57 -7.21 16.69
C ALA A 121 -9.02 -8.50 16.03
N PHE A 122 -7.75 -8.51 15.63
CA PHE A 122 -7.11 -9.62 14.93
C PHE A 122 -6.30 -10.49 15.91
N PRO A 123 -6.43 -11.84 15.84
CA PRO A 123 -5.61 -12.75 16.63
C PRO A 123 -4.10 -12.53 16.41
N SER A 124 -3.27 -12.78 17.42
CA SER A 124 -1.81 -12.55 17.34
C SER A 124 -1.14 -13.20 16.12
N ALA A 125 -1.45 -14.47 15.84
CA ALA A 125 -0.94 -15.18 14.67
C ALA A 125 -1.38 -14.55 13.32
N ARG A 126 -2.56 -13.91 13.27
CA ARG A 126 -3.01 -13.14 12.11
C ARG A 126 -2.24 -11.84 11.98
N ARG A 127 -2.06 -11.10 13.08
CA ARG A 127 -1.31 -9.83 13.11
C ARG A 127 0.12 -10.01 12.62
N GLU A 128 0.82 -11.02 13.13
CA GLU A 128 2.19 -11.33 12.71
C GLU A 128 2.25 -11.67 11.21
N ARG A 129 1.40 -12.60 10.78
CA ARG A 129 1.35 -13.03 9.38
C ARG A 129 1.02 -11.88 8.43
N PHE A 130 -0.03 -11.13 8.70
CA PHE A 130 -0.46 -10.04 7.82
C PHE A 130 0.56 -8.90 7.80
N THR A 131 1.19 -8.56 8.93
CA THR A 131 2.29 -7.59 8.97
C THR A 131 3.43 -8.00 8.04
N LYS A 132 3.79 -9.29 8.00
CA LYS A 132 4.78 -9.80 7.04
C LYS A 132 4.31 -9.61 5.59
N LEU A 133 3.07 -9.99 5.27
CA LEU A 133 2.53 -9.87 3.91
C LEU A 133 2.48 -8.42 3.42
N VAL A 134 2.17 -7.44 4.27
CA VAL A 134 2.19 -6.02 3.89
C VAL A 134 3.58 -5.55 3.50
N ASN A 135 4.62 -6.07 4.15
CA ASN A 135 6.00 -5.76 3.76
C ASN A 135 6.35 -6.36 2.39
N ASP A 136 5.95 -7.61 2.17
CA ASP A 136 6.33 -8.38 0.98
C ASP A 136 5.53 -7.96 -0.27
N TYR A 137 4.26 -7.57 -0.10
CA TYR A 137 3.36 -7.26 -1.20
C TYR A 137 3.57 -5.85 -1.77
N ASP A 138 3.42 -5.75 -3.08
CA ASP A 138 3.38 -4.51 -3.85
C ASP A 138 1.94 -4.07 -4.11
N ASP A 139 1.78 -2.96 -4.83
CA ASP A 139 0.46 -2.43 -5.14
C ASP A 139 -0.38 -3.37 -6.01
N LEU A 140 0.27 -4.15 -6.89
CA LEU A 140 -0.42 -5.10 -7.75
C LEU A 140 -0.99 -6.28 -6.97
N HIS A 141 -0.30 -6.79 -5.94
CA HIS A 141 -0.85 -7.84 -5.07
C HIS A 141 -2.16 -7.39 -4.42
N VAL A 142 -2.16 -6.22 -3.79
CA VAL A 142 -3.32 -5.73 -3.05
C VAL A 142 -4.44 -5.33 -4.00
N TRP A 143 -4.11 -4.69 -5.13
CA TRP A 143 -5.10 -4.39 -6.16
C TRP A 143 -5.74 -5.66 -6.72
N MET A 144 -4.96 -6.70 -7.00
CA MET A 144 -5.52 -7.98 -7.44
C MET A 144 -6.45 -8.59 -6.40
N LEU A 145 -6.11 -8.51 -5.12
CA LEU A 145 -6.97 -9.00 -4.05
C LEU A 145 -8.29 -8.22 -3.96
N GLN A 146 -8.27 -6.90 -4.19
CA GLN A 146 -9.48 -6.06 -4.26
C GLN A 146 -10.31 -6.40 -5.50
N TYR A 147 -9.68 -6.39 -6.68
CA TYR A 147 -10.31 -6.71 -7.95
C TYR A 147 -10.99 -8.08 -7.91
N LEU A 148 -10.30 -9.11 -7.40
CA LEU A 148 -10.85 -10.47 -7.32
C LEU A 148 -11.96 -10.65 -6.28
N ASN A 149 -12.15 -9.68 -5.38
CA ASN A 149 -13.22 -9.74 -4.39
C ASN A 149 -14.59 -9.50 -5.05
N ASP A 150 -14.65 -8.55 -5.99
CA ASP A 150 -15.82 -8.26 -6.81
C ASP A 150 -15.42 -7.66 -8.18
N PRO A 151 -15.00 -8.51 -9.14
CA PRO A 151 -14.53 -8.04 -10.45
C PRO A 151 -15.60 -7.29 -11.22
N GLU A 152 -16.85 -7.74 -11.12
CA GLU A 152 -17.98 -7.14 -11.83
C GLU A 152 -18.21 -5.71 -11.33
N ALA A 153 -18.33 -5.51 -10.01
CA ALA A 153 -18.52 -4.19 -9.45
C ALA A 153 -17.35 -3.24 -9.80
N TRP A 154 -16.11 -3.74 -9.76
CA TRP A 154 -14.94 -2.94 -10.13
C TRP A 154 -14.99 -2.50 -11.60
N LEU A 155 -15.27 -3.43 -12.52
CA LEU A 155 -15.33 -3.14 -13.96
C LEU A 155 -16.46 -2.16 -14.29
N GLN A 156 -17.63 -2.34 -13.68
CA GLN A 156 -18.77 -1.42 -13.84
C GLN A 156 -18.42 0.00 -13.36
N ALA A 157 -17.77 0.13 -12.19
CA ALA A 157 -17.36 1.43 -11.66
C ALA A 157 -16.34 2.16 -12.54
N HIS A 158 -15.56 1.41 -13.34
CA HIS A 158 -14.57 1.94 -14.26
C HIS A 158 -15.05 2.03 -15.72
N GLY A 159 -16.33 1.74 -15.98
CA GLY A 159 -16.92 1.81 -17.31
C GLY A 159 -16.41 0.75 -18.28
N ILE A 160 -15.87 -0.35 -17.77
CA ILE A 160 -15.38 -1.48 -18.57
C ILE A 160 -16.50 -2.53 -18.66
N PRO A 161 -16.93 -2.93 -19.86
CA PRO A 161 -17.97 -3.94 -20.02
C PRO A 161 -17.57 -5.26 -19.35
N TYR A 162 -18.44 -5.76 -18.49
CA TYR A 162 -18.30 -7.10 -17.92
C TYR A 162 -18.84 -8.14 -18.89
N VAL A 163 -17.98 -9.04 -19.38
CA VAL A 163 -18.33 -10.09 -20.33
C VAL A 163 -18.56 -11.42 -19.58
N GLY A 164 -19.36 -11.38 -18.50
CA GLY A 164 -19.89 -12.54 -17.77
C GLY A 164 -18.88 -13.46 -17.06
N ASP A 165 -19.40 -14.42 -16.30
CA ASP A 165 -18.67 -15.46 -15.53
C ASP A 165 -17.98 -16.54 -16.40
N GLY A 166 -17.84 -16.27 -17.70
CA GLY A 166 -17.22 -17.22 -18.64
C GLY A 166 -15.72 -17.29 -18.46
N LEU A 167 -15.13 -18.45 -18.78
CA LEU A 167 -13.69 -18.56 -19.01
C LEU A 167 -13.32 -17.69 -20.22
N VAL A 168 -13.00 -16.42 -20.00
CA VAL A 168 -12.45 -15.54 -21.03
C VAL A 168 -10.94 -15.80 -21.05
N PRO A 169 -10.40 -16.53 -22.04
CA PRO A 169 -8.95 -16.67 -22.13
C PRO A 169 -8.32 -15.28 -22.30
N PRO A 170 -7.08 -15.07 -21.82
CA PRO A 170 -6.35 -13.83 -22.10
C PRO A 170 -6.32 -13.59 -23.60
N GLY A 171 -6.80 -12.44 -24.04
CA GLY A 171 -7.00 -12.10 -25.44
C GLY A 171 -7.36 -10.63 -25.62
N PRO A 172 -7.58 -10.15 -26.86
CA PRO A 172 -7.81 -8.73 -27.16
C PRO A 172 -8.98 -8.11 -26.39
N ASP A 173 -10.04 -8.89 -26.15
CA ASP A 173 -11.26 -8.43 -25.48
C ASP A 173 -11.23 -8.63 -23.95
N HIS A 174 -10.07 -9.02 -23.40
CA HIS A 174 -9.95 -9.26 -21.96
C HIS A 174 -10.09 -7.95 -21.17
N PRO A 175 -10.93 -7.89 -20.11
CA PRO A 175 -11.20 -6.66 -19.38
C PRO A 175 -9.96 -6.03 -18.74
N LEU A 176 -8.98 -6.86 -18.35
CA LEU A 176 -7.69 -6.36 -17.84
C LEU A 176 -6.87 -5.57 -18.87
N ASN A 177 -7.08 -5.77 -20.18
CA ASN A 177 -6.44 -4.92 -21.19
C ASN A 177 -6.90 -3.47 -21.06
N ALA A 178 -8.19 -3.26 -20.81
CA ALA A 178 -8.77 -1.94 -20.59
C ALA A 178 -8.37 -1.39 -19.21
N ALA A 179 -8.34 -2.24 -18.17
CA ALA A 179 -7.95 -1.86 -16.82
C ALA A 179 -6.50 -1.34 -16.77
N PHE A 180 -5.55 -2.08 -17.34
CA PHE A 180 -4.13 -1.72 -17.34
C PHE A 180 -3.71 -0.86 -18.54
N ARG A 181 -4.56 -0.71 -19.55
CA ARG A 181 -4.27 0.01 -20.81
C ARG A 181 -3.05 -0.55 -21.56
N VAL A 182 -2.81 -1.85 -21.42
CA VAL A 182 -1.75 -2.61 -22.10
C VAL A 182 -2.30 -3.96 -22.54
N PRO A 183 -1.75 -4.58 -23.60
CA PRO A 183 -2.27 -5.86 -24.08
C PRO A 183 -1.87 -7.02 -23.16
N ALA A 184 -2.54 -8.17 -23.34
CA ALA A 184 -2.40 -9.34 -22.47
C ALA A 184 -0.95 -9.82 -22.30
N GLU A 185 -0.11 -9.69 -23.32
CA GLU A 185 1.28 -10.10 -23.31
C GLU A 185 2.11 -9.36 -22.25
N VAL A 186 1.71 -8.14 -21.88
CA VAL A 186 2.41 -7.31 -20.89
C VAL A 186 1.98 -7.67 -19.47
N TRP A 187 0.68 -7.78 -19.22
CA TRP A 187 0.16 -7.95 -17.87
C TRP A 187 0.05 -9.41 -17.41
N GLN A 188 -0.19 -10.36 -18.31
CA GLN A 188 -0.57 -11.74 -17.96
C GLN A 188 0.42 -12.41 -17.00
N PHE A 189 1.72 -12.28 -17.24
CA PHE A 189 2.74 -12.92 -16.43
C PHE A 189 2.88 -12.24 -15.07
N GLN A 190 2.79 -10.92 -15.04
CA GLN A 190 2.86 -10.15 -13.80
C GLN A 190 1.68 -10.50 -12.90
N VAL A 191 0.45 -10.47 -13.44
CA VAL A 191 -0.77 -10.78 -12.69
C VAL A 191 -0.79 -12.24 -12.25
N ALA A 192 -0.45 -13.20 -13.13
CA ALA A 192 -0.46 -14.61 -12.77
C ALA A 192 0.50 -14.92 -11.62
N ARG A 193 1.68 -14.28 -11.60
CA ARG A 193 2.62 -14.41 -10.48
C ARG A 193 2.02 -13.88 -9.17
N ARG A 194 1.41 -12.70 -9.18
CA ARG A 194 0.78 -12.10 -7.99
C ARG A 194 -0.36 -12.96 -7.46
N VAL A 195 -1.20 -13.47 -8.36
CA VAL A 195 -2.31 -14.35 -7.98
C VAL A 195 -1.79 -15.68 -7.42
N ALA A 196 -0.70 -16.23 -7.95
CA ALA A 196 -0.05 -17.41 -7.36
C ALA A 196 0.52 -17.13 -5.96
N ASP A 197 1.16 -15.98 -5.75
CA ASP A 197 1.67 -15.55 -4.45
C ASP A 197 0.52 -15.37 -3.43
N LEU A 198 -0.62 -14.83 -3.88
CA LEU A 198 -1.84 -14.71 -3.06
C LEU A 198 -2.47 -16.08 -2.73
N ASP A 199 -2.44 -17.05 -3.66
CA ASP A 199 -2.98 -18.40 -3.47
C ASP A 199 -2.08 -19.23 -2.53
N ALA A 200 -0.76 -19.09 -2.64
CA ALA A 200 0.21 -19.69 -1.72
C ALA A 200 -0.04 -19.23 -0.28
N GLU A 201 -0.43 -17.97 -0.10
CA GLU A 201 -0.84 -17.39 1.18
C GLU A 201 -2.34 -17.57 1.49
N ARG A 202 -3.07 -18.35 0.69
CA ARG A 202 -4.50 -18.67 0.89
C ARG A 202 -5.39 -17.43 0.99
N LEU A 203 -4.96 -16.29 0.47
CA LEU A 203 -5.75 -15.06 0.41
C LEU A 203 -6.77 -15.12 -0.72
N VAL A 204 -6.38 -15.77 -1.81
CA VAL A 204 -7.29 -16.22 -2.86
C VAL A 204 -7.31 -17.74 -2.91
N ARG A 205 -8.29 -18.28 -3.63
CA ARG A 205 -8.37 -19.68 -3.99
C ARG A 205 -8.53 -19.82 -5.48
N ILE A 206 -7.64 -20.61 -6.04
CA ILE A 206 -7.58 -21.07 -7.42
C ILE A 206 -8.33 -22.44 -7.51
N PRO A 207 -9.60 -22.50 -7.99
CA PRO A 207 -10.32 -23.73 -8.33
C PRO A 207 -9.49 -24.87 -8.97
N GLU A 208 -9.48 -26.06 -8.36
CA GLU A 208 -8.63 -27.19 -8.81
C GLU A 208 -8.81 -27.58 -10.29
N ALA A 209 -10.05 -27.49 -10.80
CA ALA A 209 -10.36 -27.76 -12.22
C ALA A 209 -9.60 -26.85 -13.20
N LEU A 210 -9.21 -25.66 -12.76
CA LEU A 210 -8.54 -24.64 -13.56
C LEU A 210 -7.03 -24.62 -13.32
N GLN A 211 -6.50 -25.31 -12.30
CA GLN A 211 -5.05 -25.41 -12.04
C GLN A 211 -4.28 -26.11 -13.17
N ARG A 212 -4.97 -26.98 -13.93
CA ARG A 212 -4.39 -27.71 -15.07
C ARG A 212 -4.59 -27.02 -16.41
N THR A 213 -5.37 -25.94 -16.45
CA THR A 213 -5.63 -25.18 -17.66
C THR A 213 -4.82 -23.89 -17.60
N PRO A 214 -3.96 -23.58 -18.59
CA PRO A 214 -3.40 -22.25 -18.72
C PRO A 214 -4.58 -21.29 -18.95
N GLY A 215 -5.00 -20.58 -17.90
CA GLY A 215 -6.25 -19.84 -17.92
C GLY A 215 -6.15 -18.65 -16.99
N ASP A 216 -6.40 -17.48 -17.57
CA ASP A 216 -6.56 -16.15 -17.00
C ASP A 216 -6.56 -16.07 -15.45
N PRO A 217 -5.60 -15.47 -14.75
CA PRO A 217 -5.57 -15.43 -13.28
C PRO A 217 -6.81 -14.81 -12.57
N THR A 218 -7.77 -14.23 -13.29
CA THR A 218 -8.98 -13.64 -12.69
C THR A 218 -10.04 -14.62 -12.17
N TRP A 219 -9.91 -15.93 -12.39
CA TRP A 219 -10.82 -16.93 -11.78
C TRP A 219 -10.62 -17.11 -10.28
N ALA A 220 -9.50 -16.63 -9.74
CA ALA A 220 -9.20 -16.74 -8.33
C ALA A 220 -10.28 -16.03 -7.50
N LYS A 221 -10.78 -16.69 -6.45
CA LYS A 221 -11.81 -16.15 -5.55
C LYS A 221 -11.19 -15.77 -4.22
N VAL A 222 -11.50 -14.57 -3.72
CA VAL A 222 -11.00 -14.10 -2.43
C VAL A 222 -11.58 -14.95 -1.30
N THR A 223 -10.70 -15.44 -0.43
CA THR A 223 -11.09 -16.25 0.72
C THR A 223 -11.55 -15.36 1.88
N GLY A 224 -12.10 -15.96 2.94
CA GLY A 224 -12.32 -15.22 4.20
C GLY A 224 -11.03 -14.58 4.73
N VAL A 225 -9.89 -15.26 4.56
CA VAL A 225 -8.58 -14.75 4.95
C VAL A 225 -8.17 -13.55 4.11
N GLY A 226 -8.43 -13.57 2.80
CA GLY A 226 -8.17 -12.43 1.92
C GLY A 226 -8.95 -11.19 2.33
N ARG A 227 -10.23 -11.35 2.66
CA ARG A 227 -11.06 -10.25 3.18
C ARG A 227 -10.60 -9.75 4.54
N GLU A 228 -10.21 -10.64 5.44
CA GLU A 228 -9.58 -10.27 6.72
C GLU A 228 -8.28 -9.47 6.50
N PHE A 229 -7.45 -9.85 5.52
CA PHE A 229 -6.24 -9.10 5.17
C PHE A 229 -6.56 -7.70 4.63
N LEU A 230 -7.56 -7.58 3.74
CA LEU A 230 -8.02 -6.27 3.23
C LEU A 230 -8.51 -5.36 4.37
N ALA A 231 -9.26 -5.91 5.33
CA ALA A 231 -9.67 -5.17 6.53
C ALA A 231 -8.47 -4.77 7.40
N PHE A 232 -7.47 -5.66 7.55
CA PHE A 232 -6.25 -5.40 8.31
C PHE A 232 -5.41 -4.27 7.72
N VAL A 233 -5.40 -4.10 6.39
CA VAL A 233 -4.67 -3.00 5.73
C VAL A 233 -5.51 -1.74 5.52
N GLY A 234 -6.74 -1.70 6.04
CA GLY A 234 -7.63 -0.54 5.92
C GLY A 234 -8.21 -0.33 4.53
N GLU A 235 -8.26 -1.36 3.67
CA GLU A 235 -8.81 -1.28 2.32
C GLU A 235 -9.91 -2.33 2.07
N PRO A 236 -11.00 -2.36 2.89
CA PRO A 236 -12.08 -3.34 2.74
C PRO A 236 -12.99 -3.08 1.52
N GLU A 237 -12.98 -1.87 0.96
CA GLU A 237 -13.82 -1.49 -0.17
C GLU A 237 -13.07 -1.66 -1.50
N PRO A 238 -13.45 -2.63 -2.34
CA PRO A 238 -12.65 -3.00 -3.50
C PRO A 238 -12.82 -2.07 -4.72
N VAL A 239 -13.91 -1.30 -4.78
CA VAL A 239 -14.45 -0.79 -6.06
C VAL A 239 -13.78 0.52 -6.54
N ALA A 240 -13.19 1.32 -5.65
CA ALA A 240 -12.74 2.67 -5.98
C ALA A 240 -11.25 2.80 -6.37
N VAL A 241 -10.47 1.71 -6.30
CA VAL A 241 -9.01 1.78 -6.46
C VAL A 241 -8.63 1.60 -7.94
N PRO A 242 -7.93 2.56 -8.56
CA PRO A 242 -7.48 2.42 -9.95
C PRO A 242 -6.44 1.30 -10.07
N ALA A 243 -6.39 0.66 -11.24
CA ALA A 243 -5.35 -0.30 -11.54
C ALA A 243 -3.95 0.35 -11.48
N PRO A 244 -2.95 -0.30 -10.86
CA PRO A 244 -1.58 0.20 -10.86
C PRO A 244 -0.98 0.15 -12.27
N GLU A 245 0.01 1.01 -12.53
CA GLU A 245 0.80 0.96 -13.76
C GLU A 245 1.72 -0.28 -13.76
N LEU A 246 1.97 -0.85 -14.96
CA LEU A 246 2.72 -2.09 -15.17
C LEU A 246 4.05 -1.89 -15.90
#